data_AF-A0AAD7GB90-F1
#
_entry.id   AF-A0AAD7GB90-F1
#
_cell.length_a   1.000
_cell.length_b   1.000
_cell.length_c   1.000
_cell.angle_alpha   90.00
_cell.angle_beta   90.00
_cell.angle_gamma   90.00
#
_symmetry.space_group_name_H-M   'P 1'
#
loop_
_entity.id
_entity.type
_entity.pdbx_description
1 polymer ?
#
loop_
_entity_poly.entity_id
_entity_poly.type
_entity_poly.pdbx_seq_one_letter_code
_entity_poly.pdbx_strand_id
1 'polypeptide(L)'
;MSGPPKKRPRRVTRPVTEAVWETAQREWKARQEEDAAKQAEMSVRLEHEEEAQRRAESAFRIGQVLDAVKTTGYRTLHEFLAELLATKDQHQSSQVSQMLILHGHELLDLIHSHRLEVVTQWISKAAGSILRLSPPQNQSVTATLQNFSLESVLADAEYIAPTLCMLLRTLTQGSDPENLAGGERRRNTDLWETHAVQGNGSSARAPEFLAKGMQQPRALRV
;
A
#
# COMPACT_ATOMS: atom_id res chain seq x y z
N MET A 1 65.50 -34.22 -53.22
CA MET A 1 64.41 -33.55 -53.97
C MET A 1 63.12 -33.68 -53.18
N SER A 2 62.73 -32.64 -52.45
CA SER A 2 61.47 -32.62 -51.67
C SER A 2 60.33 -32.10 -52.54
N GLY A 3 59.30 -32.93 -52.74
CA GLY A 3 58.08 -32.53 -53.45
C GLY A 3 57.23 -31.54 -52.63
N PRO A 4 56.35 -30.75 -53.29
CA PRO A 4 55.59 -29.69 -52.63
C PRO A 4 54.53 -30.25 -51.67
N PRO A 5 54.20 -29.54 -50.58
CA PRO A 5 53.28 -30.03 -49.55
C PRO A 5 51.84 -30.11 -50.07
N LYS A 6 51.19 -31.26 -49.83
CA LYS A 6 49.77 -31.50 -50.16
C LYS A 6 48.88 -30.57 -49.33
N LYS A 7 48.13 -29.68 -50.00
CA LYS A 7 47.15 -28.78 -49.37
C LYS A 7 46.00 -29.60 -48.79
N ARG A 8 45.69 -29.40 -47.49
CA ARG A 8 44.52 -30.03 -46.84
C ARG A 8 43.23 -29.46 -47.44
N PRO A 9 42.22 -30.28 -47.74
CA PRO A 9 40.94 -29.78 -48.24
C PRO A 9 40.30 -28.87 -47.19
N ARG A 10 39.94 -27.65 -47.60
CA ARG A 10 39.11 -26.74 -46.77
C ARG A 10 37.80 -27.46 -46.46
N ARG A 11 37.41 -27.51 -45.18
CA ARG A 11 36.04 -27.86 -44.80
C ARG A 11 35.11 -26.84 -45.45
N VAL A 12 34.40 -27.26 -46.49
CA VAL A 12 33.29 -26.50 -47.05
C VAL A 12 32.13 -26.66 -46.07
N THR A 13 31.83 -25.62 -45.33
CA THR A 13 30.58 -25.52 -44.57
C THR A 13 29.43 -25.66 -45.56
N ARG A 14 28.57 -26.65 -45.35
CA ARG A 14 27.31 -26.76 -46.10
C ARG A 14 26.55 -25.44 -45.91
N PRO A 15 25.97 -24.84 -46.97
CA PRO A 15 25.15 -23.65 -46.82
C PRO A 15 23.98 -24.03 -45.90
N VAL A 16 23.89 -23.36 -44.76
CA VAL A 16 22.76 -23.50 -43.85
C VAL A 16 21.54 -22.98 -44.60
N THR A 17 20.58 -23.86 -44.88
CA THR A 17 19.35 -23.50 -45.56
C THR A 17 18.47 -22.65 -44.63
N GLU A 18 17.67 -21.77 -45.22
CA GLU A 18 16.78 -20.84 -44.51
C GLU A 18 15.84 -21.56 -43.51
N ALA A 19 15.34 -22.74 -43.88
CA ALA A 19 14.54 -23.59 -43.00
C ALA A 19 15.27 -24.08 -41.73
N VAL A 20 16.60 -24.24 -41.78
CA VAL A 20 17.41 -24.63 -40.61
C VAL A 20 17.64 -23.42 -39.69
N TRP A 21 17.72 -22.22 -40.26
CA TRP A 21 17.78 -20.98 -39.46
C TRP A 21 16.47 -20.69 -38.75
N GLU A 22 15.33 -20.83 -39.43
CA GLU A 22 14.02 -20.59 -38.81
C GLU A 22 13.70 -21.55 -37.67
N THR A 23 14.06 -22.84 -37.82
CA THR A 23 13.86 -23.85 -36.77
C THR A 23 14.75 -23.58 -35.57
N ALA A 24 16.03 -23.29 -35.79
CA ALA A 24 16.96 -22.89 -34.73
C ALA A 24 16.51 -21.60 -34.02
N GLN A 25 15.96 -20.63 -34.75
CA GLN A 25 15.46 -19.38 -34.17
C GLN A 25 14.20 -19.60 -33.31
N ARG A 26 13.30 -20.49 -33.72
CA ARG A 26 12.12 -20.87 -32.92
C ARG A 26 12.51 -21.61 -31.65
N GLU A 27 13.45 -22.56 -31.74
CA GLU A 27 13.96 -23.29 -30.57
C GLU A 27 14.69 -22.35 -29.60
N TRP A 28 15.48 -21.41 -30.11
CA TRP A 28 16.16 -20.42 -29.28
C TRP A 28 15.17 -19.50 -28.56
N LYS A 29 14.12 -19.03 -29.26
CA LYS A 29 13.04 -18.23 -28.64
C LYS A 29 12.26 -19.03 -27.60
N ALA A 30 11.89 -20.27 -27.90
CA ALA A 30 11.18 -21.13 -26.96
C ALA A 30 12.00 -21.39 -25.68
N ARG A 31 13.31 -21.61 -25.81
CA ARG A 31 14.22 -21.74 -24.65
C ARG A 31 14.35 -20.44 -23.88
N GLN A 32 14.45 -19.30 -24.55
CA GLN A 32 14.47 -17.98 -23.91
C GLN A 32 13.18 -17.71 -23.12
N GLU A 33 12.02 -18.03 -23.69
CA GLU A 33 10.73 -17.88 -23.02
C GLU A 33 10.60 -18.83 -21.82
N GLU A 34 11.05 -20.08 -21.96
CA GLU A 34 11.04 -21.06 -20.86
C GLU A 34 11.97 -20.65 -19.71
N ASP A 35 13.17 -20.18 -20.02
CA ASP A 35 14.13 -19.71 -19.02
C ASP A 35 13.66 -18.40 -18.36
N ALA A 36 13.07 -17.48 -19.12
CA ALA A 36 12.46 -16.26 -18.58
C ALA A 36 11.26 -16.58 -17.67
N ALA A 37 10.42 -17.53 -18.04
CA ALA A 37 9.30 -17.97 -17.20
C ALA A 37 9.78 -18.60 -15.89
N LYS A 38 10.82 -19.44 -15.94
CA LYS A 38 11.45 -20.02 -14.73
C LYS A 38 12.07 -18.94 -13.84
N GLN A 39 12.74 -17.96 -14.41
CA GLN A 39 13.32 -16.84 -13.66
C GLN A 39 12.24 -15.97 -13.00
N ALA A 40 11.15 -15.68 -13.71
CA ALA A 40 10.01 -14.94 -13.17
C ALA A 40 9.30 -15.72 -12.05
N GLU A 41 9.14 -17.04 -12.20
CA GLU A 41 8.56 -17.86 -11.13
C GLU A 41 9.46 -17.89 -9.89
N MET A 42 10.79 -18.02 -10.08
CA MET A 42 11.76 -17.99 -8.99
C MET A 42 11.81 -16.64 -8.29
N SER A 43 11.72 -15.52 -9.01
CA SER A 43 11.70 -14.18 -8.40
C SER A 43 10.44 -13.98 -7.57
N VAL A 44 9.26 -14.36 -8.09
CA VAL A 44 8.00 -14.27 -7.33
C VAL A 44 8.03 -15.14 -6.07
N ARG A 45 8.59 -16.36 -6.16
CA ARG A 45 8.75 -17.24 -4.98
C ARG A 45 9.67 -16.61 -3.94
N LEU A 46 10.81 -16.06 -4.37
CA LEU A 46 11.77 -15.43 -3.48
C LEU A 46 11.19 -14.19 -2.80
N GLU A 47 10.48 -13.34 -3.54
CA GLU A 47 9.76 -12.18 -2.99
C GLU A 47 8.72 -12.61 -1.94
N HIS A 48 7.95 -13.66 -2.23
CA HIS A 48 6.95 -14.17 -1.29
C HIS A 48 7.60 -14.77 -0.03
N GLU A 49 8.73 -15.46 -0.16
CA GLU A 49 9.51 -15.96 0.98
C GLU A 49 10.08 -14.82 1.82
N GLU A 50 10.65 -13.78 1.20
CA GLU A 50 11.16 -12.59 1.89
C GLU A 50 10.04 -11.82 2.59
N GLU A 51 8.88 -11.65 1.96
CA GLU A 51 7.71 -11.07 2.62
C GLU A 51 7.24 -11.90 3.81
N ALA A 52 7.18 -13.23 3.66
CA ALA A 52 6.79 -14.13 4.74
C ALA A 52 7.78 -14.04 5.92
N GLN A 53 9.08 -13.99 5.63
CA GLN A 53 10.13 -13.79 6.65
C GLN A 53 9.97 -12.43 7.34
N ARG A 54 9.83 -11.33 6.60
CA ARG A 54 9.60 -9.99 7.18
C ARG A 54 8.36 -9.94 8.06
N ARG A 55 7.27 -10.60 7.65
CA ARG A 55 6.04 -10.71 8.45
C ARG A 55 6.27 -11.53 9.72
N ALA A 56 6.98 -12.65 9.63
CA ALA A 56 7.29 -13.51 10.77
C ALA A 56 8.18 -12.79 11.80
N GLU A 57 9.23 -12.11 11.34
CA GLU A 57 10.11 -11.29 12.19
C GLU A 57 9.35 -10.14 12.86
N SER A 58 8.48 -9.46 12.12
CA SER A 58 7.63 -8.41 12.67
C SER A 58 6.69 -8.95 13.74
N ALA A 59 6.01 -10.07 13.47
CA ALA A 59 5.11 -10.71 14.42
C ALA A 59 5.86 -11.15 15.70
N PHE A 60 7.07 -11.69 15.56
CA PHE A 60 7.91 -12.06 16.69
C PHE A 60 8.28 -10.84 17.56
N ARG A 61 8.73 -9.74 16.96
CA ARG A 61 9.05 -8.50 17.69
C ARG A 61 7.83 -7.93 18.42
N ILE A 62 6.67 -7.92 17.76
CA ILE A 62 5.41 -7.48 18.40
C ILE A 62 5.08 -8.36 19.60
N GLY A 63 5.22 -9.69 19.47
CA GLY A 63 5.02 -10.63 20.57
C GLY A 63 5.92 -10.33 21.77
N GLN A 64 7.22 -10.10 21.54
CA GLN A 64 8.15 -9.75 22.61
C GLN A 64 7.77 -8.47 23.35
N VAL A 65 7.34 -7.43 22.63
CA VAL A 65 6.91 -6.17 23.25
C VAL A 65 5.64 -6.38 24.08
N LEU A 66 4.67 -7.14 23.57
CA LEU A 66 3.44 -7.44 24.29
C LEU A 66 3.69 -8.26 25.56
N ASP A 67 4.62 -9.20 25.52
CA ASP A 67 5.01 -9.98 26.69
C ASP A 67 5.77 -9.11 27.70
N ALA A 68 6.69 -8.25 27.24
CA ALA A 68 7.40 -7.30 28.09
C ALA A 68 6.42 -6.40 28.86
N VAL A 69 5.43 -5.83 28.18
CA VAL A 69 4.38 -4.99 28.80
C VAL A 69 3.62 -5.74 29.90
N LYS A 70 3.31 -7.02 29.69
CA LYS A 70 2.66 -7.84 30.74
C LYS A 70 3.58 -8.10 31.91
N THR A 71 4.86 -8.39 31.65
CA THR A 71 5.84 -8.68 32.71
C THR A 71 6.18 -7.47 33.59
N THR A 72 6.03 -6.25 33.05
CA THR A 72 6.25 -5.01 33.81
C THR A 72 5.06 -4.60 34.68
N GLY A 73 3.97 -5.37 34.66
CA GLY A 73 2.82 -5.22 35.56
C GLY A 73 1.58 -4.61 34.93
N TYR A 74 1.62 -4.22 33.65
CA TYR A 74 0.43 -3.74 32.94
C TYR A 74 -0.49 -4.90 32.59
N ARG A 75 -1.80 -4.73 32.84
CA ARG A 75 -2.80 -5.78 32.52
C ARG A 75 -3.09 -5.85 31.04
N THR A 76 -3.03 -4.71 30.37
CA THR A 76 -3.34 -4.57 28.94
C THR A 76 -2.40 -3.58 28.26
N LEU A 77 -2.22 -3.73 26.94
CA LEU A 77 -1.50 -2.74 26.14
C LEU A 77 -2.17 -1.36 26.21
N HIS A 78 -3.50 -1.31 26.34
CA HIS A 78 -4.24 -0.06 26.47
C HIS A 78 -3.81 0.74 27.71
N GLU A 79 -3.67 0.08 28.86
CA GLU A 79 -3.23 0.70 30.12
C GLU A 79 -1.83 1.31 29.98
N PHE A 80 -0.90 0.55 29.39
CA PHE A 80 0.45 1.03 29.09
C PHE A 80 0.43 2.25 28.16
N LEU A 81 -0.30 2.20 27.04
CA LEU A 81 -0.38 3.31 26.09
C LEU A 81 -1.04 4.55 26.71
N ALA A 82 -2.06 4.36 27.55
CA ALA A 82 -2.73 5.46 28.24
C ALA A 82 -1.79 6.16 29.23
N GLU A 83 -1.03 5.41 30.03
CA GLU A 83 -0.02 5.98 30.93
C GLU A 83 1.15 6.62 30.18
N LEU A 84 1.61 6.01 29.09
CA LEU A 84 2.68 6.56 28.25
C LEU A 84 2.28 7.91 27.64
N LEU A 85 1.05 8.03 27.13
CA LEU A 85 0.52 9.28 26.57
C LEU A 85 0.22 10.32 27.65
N ALA A 86 -0.05 9.90 28.89
CA ALA A 86 -0.33 10.78 30.03
C ALA A 86 0.89 11.00 30.95
N THR A 87 2.08 10.56 30.53
CA THR A 87 3.29 10.61 31.38
C THR A 87 3.64 12.05 31.74
N LYS A 88 4.01 12.26 33.01
CA LYS A 88 4.52 13.54 33.52
C LYS A 88 6.05 13.62 33.48
N ASP A 89 6.71 12.52 33.13
CA ASP A 89 8.15 12.52 32.93
C ASP A 89 8.50 13.35 31.68
N GLN A 90 9.35 14.36 31.85
CA GLN A 90 9.66 15.32 30.80
C GLN A 90 10.35 14.65 29.61
N HIS A 91 11.21 13.65 29.87
CA HIS A 91 11.95 12.98 28.81
C HIS A 91 11.03 12.09 27.98
N GLN A 92 10.23 11.25 28.64
CA GLN A 92 9.25 10.39 27.99
C GLN A 92 8.19 11.20 27.25
N SER A 93 7.67 12.26 27.85
CA SER A 93 6.67 13.14 27.23
C SER A 93 7.21 13.80 25.96
N SER A 94 8.46 14.27 25.97
CA SER A 94 9.13 14.84 24.80
C SER A 94 9.27 13.82 23.67
N GLN A 95 9.73 12.60 23.99
CA GLN A 95 9.86 11.52 23.02
C GLN A 95 8.52 11.13 22.39
N VAL A 96 7.49 10.94 23.21
CA VAL A 96 6.13 10.61 22.75
C VAL A 96 5.57 11.72 21.87
N SER A 97 5.74 12.97 22.26
CA SER A 97 5.29 14.13 21.46
C SER A 97 6.00 14.18 20.11
N GLN A 98 7.32 13.99 20.08
CA GLN A 98 8.10 14.01 18.84
C GLN A 98 7.71 12.85 17.92
N MET A 99 7.46 11.66 18.46
CA MET A 99 6.93 10.52 17.73
C MET A 99 5.57 10.84 17.11
N LEU A 100 4.64 11.45 17.86
CA LEU A 100 3.32 11.82 17.35
C LEU A 100 3.38 12.94 16.30
N ILE A 101 4.31 13.88 16.42
CA ILE A 101 4.49 14.93 15.41
C ILE A 101 4.99 14.33 14.09
N LEU A 102 5.97 13.42 14.15
CA LEU A 102 6.59 12.85 12.96
C LEU A 102 5.75 11.74 12.33
N HIS A 103 5.23 10.82 13.14
CA HIS A 103 4.60 9.58 12.69
C HIS A 103 3.11 9.50 13.08
N GLY A 104 2.55 10.49 13.77
CA GLY A 104 1.16 10.44 14.22
C GLY A 104 0.16 10.36 13.08
N HIS A 105 0.42 11.05 11.96
CA HIS A 105 -0.44 10.97 10.78
C HIS A 105 -0.45 9.57 10.16
N GLU A 106 0.73 8.94 10.01
CA GLU A 106 0.86 7.55 9.53
C GLU A 106 0.13 6.58 10.47
N LEU A 107 0.21 6.81 11.78
CA LEU A 107 -0.50 6.03 12.79
C LEU A 107 -2.02 6.14 12.64
N LEU A 108 -2.53 7.35 12.41
CA LEU A 108 -3.96 7.57 12.16
C LEU A 108 -4.42 6.95 10.85
N ASP A 109 -3.61 7.03 9.79
CA ASP A 109 -3.90 6.40 8.49
C ASP A 109 -3.95 4.88 8.58
N LEU A 110 -3.05 4.27 9.37
CA LEU A 110 -3.06 2.84 9.66
C LEU A 110 -4.32 2.44 10.44
N ILE A 111 -4.72 3.24 11.44
CA ILE A 111 -5.95 2.96 12.19
C ILE A 111 -7.17 3.09 11.27
N HIS A 112 -7.22 4.12 10.42
CA HIS A 112 -8.31 4.35 9.47
C HIS A 112 -8.42 3.21 8.45
N SER A 113 -7.31 2.80 7.84
CA SER A 113 -7.28 1.74 6.82
C SER A 113 -7.63 0.35 7.38
N HIS A 114 -7.22 0.02 8.60
CA HIS A 114 -7.44 -1.30 9.19
C HIS A 114 -8.67 -1.40 10.09
N ARG A 115 -9.15 -0.28 10.64
CA ARG A 115 -10.21 -0.21 11.66
C ARG A 115 -11.15 0.98 11.42
N LEU A 116 -11.60 1.13 10.18
CA LEU A 116 -12.52 2.21 9.76
C LEU A 116 -13.70 2.39 10.72
N GLU A 117 -14.34 1.30 11.14
CA GLU A 117 -15.49 1.34 12.06
C GLU A 117 -15.17 2.07 13.38
N VAL A 118 -13.97 1.82 13.96
CA VAL A 118 -13.55 2.47 15.21
C VAL A 118 -13.36 3.96 15.00
N VAL A 119 -12.76 4.36 13.87
CA VAL A 119 -12.56 5.77 13.53
C VAL A 119 -13.89 6.45 13.28
N THR A 120 -14.80 5.82 12.52
CA THR A 120 -16.14 6.36 12.28
C THR A 120 -16.91 6.55 13.59
N GLN A 121 -16.92 5.55 14.48
CA GLN A 121 -17.56 5.67 15.79
C GLN A 121 -16.94 6.79 16.64
N TRP A 122 -15.61 6.92 16.63
CA TRP A 122 -14.91 7.99 17.31
C TRP A 122 -15.28 9.38 16.75
N ILE A 123 -15.26 9.54 15.42
CA ILE A 123 -15.66 10.77 14.73
C ILE A 123 -17.11 11.10 15.05
N SER A 124 -18.04 10.14 14.98
CA SER A 124 -19.45 10.37 15.30
C SER A 124 -19.63 10.80 16.76
N LYS A 125 -18.90 10.21 17.70
CA LYS A 125 -18.95 10.60 19.12
C LYS A 125 -18.36 12.00 19.33
N ALA A 126 -17.23 12.30 18.68
CA ALA A 126 -16.60 13.62 18.74
C ALA A 126 -17.51 14.69 18.11
N ALA A 127 -18.00 14.45 16.90
CA ALA A 127 -18.93 15.32 16.18
C ALA A 127 -20.23 15.50 16.97
N GLY A 128 -20.80 14.45 17.57
CA GLY A 128 -22.00 14.56 18.41
C GLY A 128 -21.80 15.37 19.68
N SER A 129 -20.58 15.42 20.21
CA SER A 129 -20.25 16.30 21.35
C SER A 129 -20.21 17.77 20.95
N ILE A 130 -19.85 18.05 19.69
CA ILE A 130 -19.73 19.40 19.13
C ILE A 130 -21.07 19.88 18.56
N LEU A 131 -21.82 18.98 17.93
CA LEU A 131 -23.11 19.21 17.29
C LEU A 131 -24.26 18.87 18.26
N ARG A 132 -24.34 19.58 19.39
CA ARG A 132 -25.55 19.56 20.23
C ARG A 132 -26.67 20.38 19.61
N LEU A 133 -27.09 20.03 18.40
CA LEU A 133 -28.22 20.65 17.69
C LEU A 133 -29.58 20.09 18.15
N SER A 134 -29.67 19.58 19.37
CA SER A 134 -30.95 19.11 19.90
C SER A 134 -31.78 20.32 20.33
N PRO A 135 -33.04 20.44 19.89
CA PRO A 135 -33.94 21.47 20.39
C PRO A 135 -34.04 21.35 21.92
N PRO A 136 -34.05 22.48 22.66
CA PRO A 136 -34.25 22.43 24.11
C PRO A 136 -35.59 21.73 24.40
N GLN A 137 -35.62 20.91 25.46
CA GLN A 137 -36.70 19.95 25.78
C GLN A 137 -38.13 20.56 25.88
N ASN A 138 -38.27 21.89 25.83
CA ASN A 138 -39.52 22.63 25.98
C ASN A 138 -39.93 23.45 24.73
N GLN A 139 -39.26 23.27 23.58
CA GLN A 139 -39.65 23.96 22.34
C GLN A 139 -40.23 22.99 21.31
N SER A 140 -41.31 23.40 20.66
CA SER A 140 -41.84 22.65 19.51
C SER A 140 -40.83 22.70 18.36
N VAL A 141 -40.68 21.61 17.62
CA VAL A 141 -39.78 21.50 16.46
C VAL A 141 -40.06 22.64 15.46
N THR A 142 -41.31 23.03 15.28
CA THR A 142 -41.72 24.15 14.44
C THR A 142 -41.21 25.51 14.93
N ALA A 143 -41.21 25.77 16.25
CA ALA A 143 -40.66 27.00 16.81
C ALA A 143 -39.13 27.03 16.71
N THR A 144 -38.46 25.89 16.88
CA THR A 144 -37.00 25.79 16.69
C THR A 144 -36.60 26.00 15.23
N LEU A 145 -37.37 25.45 14.28
CA LEU A 145 -37.12 25.67 12.85
C LEU A 145 -37.38 27.11 12.41
N GLN A 146 -38.39 27.77 12.97
CA GLN A 146 -38.66 29.19 12.69
C GLN A 146 -37.56 30.12 13.20
N ASN A 147 -36.92 29.76 14.30
CA ASN A 147 -35.81 30.52 14.88
C ASN A 147 -34.43 29.98 14.46
N PHE A 148 -34.39 29.00 13.56
CA PHE A 148 -33.15 28.40 13.11
C PHE A 148 -32.38 29.40 12.25
N SER A 149 -31.24 29.87 12.76
CA SER A 149 -30.30 30.67 12.01
C SER A 149 -29.01 29.89 11.85
N LEU A 150 -28.65 29.62 10.59
CA LEU A 150 -27.37 28.98 10.27
C LEU A 150 -26.19 29.84 10.75
N GLU A 151 -26.31 31.16 10.68
CA GLU A 151 -25.28 32.09 11.19
C GLU A 151 -25.11 31.96 12.70
N SER A 152 -26.22 31.87 13.46
CA SER A 152 -26.17 31.65 14.90
C SER A 152 -25.55 30.31 15.25
N VAL A 153 -25.90 29.25 14.52
CA VAL A 153 -25.35 27.90 14.74
C VAL A 153 -23.86 27.84 14.41
N LEU A 154 -23.42 28.52 13.35
CA LEU A 154 -22.00 28.60 13.00
C LEU A 154 -21.21 29.45 14.01
N ALA A 155 -21.80 30.54 14.53
CA ALA A 155 -21.20 31.34 15.59
C ALA A 155 -21.07 30.55 16.90
N ASP A 156 -22.10 29.80 17.28
CA ASP A 156 -22.07 28.91 18.43
C ASP A 156 -21.04 27.78 18.24
N ALA A 157 -20.95 27.21 17.04
CA ALA A 157 -19.95 26.20 16.71
C ALA A 157 -18.52 26.75 16.77
N GLU A 158 -18.29 27.99 16.30
CA GLU A 158 -16.99 28.66 16.38
C GLU A 158 -16.61 28.99 17.83
N TYR A 159 -17.60 29.33 18.66
CA TYR A 159 -17.40 29.53 20.10
C TYR A 159 -17.06 28.22 20.83
N ILE A 160 -17.78 27.14 20.54
CA ILE A 160 -17.64 25.84 21.22
C ILE A 160 -16.41 25.07 20.73
N ALA A 161 -16.13 25.11 19.43
CA ALA A 161 -15.07 24.33 18.79
C ALA A 161 -14.28 25.15 17.76
N PRO A 162 -13.57 26.21 18.20
CA PRO A 162 -12.86 27.13 17.31
C PRO A 162 -11.80 26.43 16.45
N THR A 163 -11.11 25.43 17.00
CA THR A 163 -10.09 24.64 16.29
C THR A 163 -10.70 23.79 15.18
N LEU A 164 -11.89 23.21 15.38
CA LEU A 164 -12.58 22.46 14.34
C LEU A 164 -13.04 23.40 13.21
N CYS A 165 -13.63 24.55 13.55
CA CYS A 165 -14.06 25.54 12.57
C CYS A 165 -12.88 26.09 11.75
N MET A 166 -11.74 26.32 12.40
CA MET A 166 -10.50 26.70 11.73
C MET A 166 -10.02 25.61 10.76
N LEU A 167 -9.98 24.34 11.19
CA LEU A 167 -9.59 23.22 10.33
C LEU A 167 -10.53 23.05 9.13
N LEU A 168 -11.84 23.12 9.34
CA LEU A 168 -12.84 23.05 8.26
C LEU A 168 -12.64 24.20 7.26
N ARG A 169 -12.39 25.43 7.75
CA ARG A 169 -12.06 26.57 6.89
C ARG A 169 -10.79 26.30 6.07
N THR A 170 -9.71 25.83 6.69
CA THR A 170 -8.47 25.48 5.98
C THR A 170 -8.67 24.39 4.93
N LEU A 171 -9.47 23.37 5.23
CA LEU A 171 -9.79 22.29 4.28
C LEU A 171 -10.65 22.78 3.11
N THR A 172 -11.60 23.68 3.34
CA THR A 172 -12.46 24.25 2.30
C THR A 172 -11.79 25.36 1.48
N GLN A 173 -10.82 26.08 2.07
CA GLN A 173 -10.04 27.13 1.41
C GLN A 173 -8.83 26.57 0.65
N GLY A 174 -8.39 25.34 0.96
CA GLY A 174 -7.34 24.62 0.22
C GLY A 174 -7.78 24.05 -1.13
N SER A 175 -9.06 24.18 -1.49
CA SER A 175 -9.56 23.88 -2.84
C SER A 175 -9.76 25.18 -3.62
N ASP A 176 -8.66 25.76 -4.10
CA ASP A 176 -8.68 26.88 -5.04
C ASP A 176 -9.33 26.45 -6.37
N PRO A 177 -10.37 27.15 -6.85
CA PRO A 177 -10.86 27.02 -8.22
C PRO A 177 -9.92 27.66 -9.27
N GLU A 178 -8.77 28.21 -8.88
CA GLU A 178 -7.81 28.86 -9.80
C GLU A 178 -6.77 27.92 -10.45
N ASN A 179 -6.73 26.62 -10.11
CA ASN A 179 -5.81 25.68 -10.75
C ASN A 179 -6.26 25.15 -12.13
N LEU A 180 -7.30 25.74 -12.74
CA LEU A 180 -7.76 25.41 -14.10
C LEU A 180 -7.22 26.34 -15.20
N ALA A 181 -6.42 27.36 -14.87
CA ALA A 181 -5.88 28.28 -15.86
C ALA A 181 -4.39 28.62 -15.61
N GLY A 182 -3.49 27.81 -16.18
CA GLY A 182 -2.10 28.21 -16.41
C GLY A 182 -1.11 27.85 -15.30
N GLY A 183 -0.50 26.68 -15.43
CA GLY A 183 0.57 26.23 -14.54
C GLY A 183 1.38 25.08 -15.15
N GLU A 184 1.82 25.23 -16.39
CA GLU A 184 2.93 24.42 -16.89
C GLU A 184 4.19 24.68 -16.06
N ARG A 185 4.88 23.58 -15.68
CA ARG A 185 6.18 23.46 -14.97
C ARG A 185 6.04 23.52 -13.44
N ARG A 186 6.39 22.48 -12.67
CA ARG A 186 7.48 21.50 -12.86
C ARG A 186 7.07 20.13 -12.29
N ARG A 187 6.83 19.16 -13.17
CA ARG A 187 6.91 17.75 -12.79
C ARG A 187 8.39 17.42 -12.65
N ASN A 188 8.84 17.23 -11.42
CA ASN A 188 10.13 16.64 -11.14
C ASN A 188 9.97 15.13 -11.32
N THR A 189 9.94 14.70 -12.58
CA THR A 189 10.05 13.30 -13.02
C THR A 189 11.46 13.12 -13.50
N ASP A 190 12.39 12.91 -12.59
CA ASP A 190 13.75 12.44 -12.86
C ASP A 190 14.18 11.58 -11.68
N LEU A 191 13.80 10.30 -11.65
CA LEU A 191 14.64 9.23 -11.08
C LEU A 191 14.14 7.80 -11.34
N TRP A 192 13.77 7.45 -12.58
CA TRP A 192 13.77 6.04 -13.01
C TRP A 192 13.93 5.93 -14.52
N GLU A 193 15.13 6.22 -15.01
CA GLU A 193 15.63 5.58 -16.23
C GLU A 193 15.95 4.12 -15.88
N THR A 194 14.97 3.26 -16.00
CA THR A 194 15.21 1.85 -16.29
C THR A 194 14.97 1.62 -17.77
N HIS A 195 15.99 1.09 -18.42
CA HIS A 195 16.00 0.72 -19.83
C HIS A 195 14.77 -0.14 -20.18
N ALA A 196 13.93 0.37 -21.08
CA ALA A 196 13.03 -0.45 -21.88
C ALA A 196 13.20 -0.07 -23.35
N VAL A 197 14.07 -0.81 -24.04
CA VAL A 197 14.14 -0.80 -25.50
C VAL A 197 12.83 -1.38 -26.04
N GLN A 198 12.26 -0.63 -26.98
CA GLN A 198 11.08 -0.94 -27.76
C GLN A 198 11.09 -2.35 -28.38
N GLY A 199 9.96 -3.03 -28.23
CA GLY A 199 9.53 -4.16 -29.04
C GLY A 199 8.02 -4.09 -29.26
N ASN A 200 7.62 -3.23 -30.19
CA ASN A 200 6.25 -3.02 -30.62
C ASN A 200 5.75 -4.23 -31.44
N GLY A 201 4.47 -4.59 -31.30
CA GLY A 201 3.69 -5.14 -32.42
C GLY A 201 3.14 -6.56 -32.31
N SER A 202 1.95 -6.64 -31.69
CA SER A 202 0.73 -7.19 -32.32
C SER A 202 0.50 -8.70 -32.46
N SER A 203 -0.51 -9.15 -31.71
CA SER A 203 -1.79 -9.69 -32.25
C SER A 203 -2.11 -11.16 -31.93
N ALA A 204 -3.18 -11.29 -31.14
CA ALA A 204 -4.27 -12.28 -31.24
C ALA A 204 -3.96 -13.78 -31.05
N ARG A 205 -4.40 -14.32 -29.91
CA ARG A 205 -5.57 -15.22 -29.78
C ARG A 205 -5.61 -15.90 -28.41
N ALA A 206 -6.78 -15.88 -27.76
CA ALA A 206 -7.14 -16.87 -26.74
C ALA A 206 -7.27 -18.28 -27.39
N PRO A 207 -7.00 -19.36 -26.64
CA PRO A 207 -8.09 -20.21 -26.13
C PRO A 207 -7.84 -20.67 -24.67
N GLU A 208 -8.84 -20.79 -23.80
CA GLU A 208 -9.84 -21.88 -23.67
C GLU A 208 -9.24 -23.30 -23.50
N PHE A 209 -9.74 -24.03 -22.48
CA PHE A 209 -9.45 -25.41 -22.03
C PHE A 209 -8.17 -25.58 -21.18
N LEU A 210 -8.12 -26.33 -20.06
CA LEU A 210 -8.92 -27.46 -19.62
C LEU A 210 -8.71 -27.71 -18.11
N ALA A 211 -9.80 -27.80 -17.34
CA ALA A 211 -9.81 -28.36 -16.00
C ALA A 211 -9.51 -29.88 -16.05
N LYS A 212 -8.51 -30.34 -15.30
CA LYS A 212 -8.21 -31.74 -14.93
C LYS A 212 -7.07 -31.67 -13.89
N GLY A 213 -7.07 -32.28 -12.72
CA GLY A 213 -8.01 -33.17 -12.05
C GLY A 213 -7.45 -33.44 -10.66
N MET A 214 -8.34 -33.45 -9.66
CA MET A 214 -8.09 -33.99 -8.32
C MET A 214 -7.47 -35.39 -8.39
N GLN A 215 -6.50 -35.67 -7.52
CA GLN A 215 -6.37 -36.98 -6.88
C GLN A 215 -5.68 -36.83 -5.51
N GLN A 216 -6.47 -37.00 -4.45
CA GLN A 216 -5.99 -37.26 -3.09
C GLN A 216 -5.63 -38.74 -2.93
N PRO A 217 -4.60 -39.11 -2.16
CA PRO A 217 -4.49 -40.46 -1.62
C PRO A 217 -5.20 -40.62 -0.27
N ARG A 218 -6.02 -41.67 -0.23
CA ARG A 218 -6.84 -42.18 0.86
C ARG A 218 -6.04 -42.55 2.12
N ALA A 219 -6.73 -42.39 3.24
CA ALA A 219 -6.43 -42.95 4.56
C ALA A 219 -6.25 -44.48 4.56
N LEU A 220 -5.31 -44.95 5.37
CA LEU A 220 -5.24 -46.33 5.85
C LEU A 220 -5.55 -46.32 7.36
N ARG A 221 -6.67 -46.94 7.72
CA ARG A 221 -6.97 -47.45 9.06
C ARG A 221 -6.88 -48.98 8.97
N VAL A 222 -6.12 -49.57 9.90
CA VAL A 222 -6.50 -50.80 10.61
C VAL A 222 -6.23 -50.52 12.07
#